data_AF-A0A358F7D9-F1
#
_entry.id   AF-A0A358F7D9-F1
#
_cell.length_a   1.000
_cell.length_b   1.000
_cell.length_c   1.000
_cell.angle_alpha   90.00
_cell.angle_beta   90.00
_cell.angle_gamma   90.00
#
_symmetry.space_group_name_H-M   'P 1'
#
loop_
_entity.id
_entity.type
_entity.pdbx_description
1 polymer ?
#
loop_
_entity_poly.entity_id
_entity_poly.type
_entity_poly.pdbx_seq_one_letter_code
_entity_poly.pdbx_strand_id
1 'polypeptide(L)'
;MKKTFFILLLFCFGLTFYAFPQSKKELKYDIYKLEKKVSASSSDLKSLKDENEKLKYENESLRNENERLKLAISLNKPSDVPQPTSSEKSNSTNNQCKAITAKGTQCSRNAEAGSDYCWQHKSSQETKSTVKSSSSSGSNSGSGRTIHTGSRGGQYYINKNGNKTYIKRK
;
A
#
# COMPACT_ATOMS: atom_id res chain seq x y z
N MET A 1 -39.21 1.12 63.91
CA MET A 1 -38.02 0.79 63.09
C MET A 1 -38.15 -0.50 62.28
N LYS A 2 -38.88 -1.53 62.73
CA LYS A 2 -39.00 -2.80 61.98
C LYS A 2 -39.87 -2.72 60.70
N LYS A 3 -40.88 -1.84 60.68
CA LYS A 3 -41.83 -1.68 59.54
C LYS A 3 -41.21 -0.95 58.34
N THR A 4 -40.31 0.02 58.59
CA THR A 4 -39.60 0.75 57.53
C THR A 4 -38.54 -0.12 56.83
N PHE A 5 -37.92 -1.04 57.57
CA PHE A 5 -36.97 -1.99 57.01
C PHE A 5 -37.63 -2.98 56.03
N PHE A 6 -38.84 -3.42 56.34
CA PHE A 6 -39.59 -4.37 55.50
C PHE A 6 -40.04 -3.76 54.16
N ILE A 7 -40.41 -2.47 54.17
CA ILE A 7 -40.81 -1.73 52.96
C ILE A 7 -39.60 -1.50 52.04
N LEU A 8 -38.42 -1.20 52.61
CA LEU A 8 -37.19 -1.00 51.85
C LEU A 8 -36.72 -2.31 51.19
N LEU A 9 -36.92 -3.44 51.87
CA LEU A 9 -36.59 -4.77 51.35
C LEU A 9 -37.51 -5.19 50.18
N LEU A 10 -38.81 -4.88 50.25
CA LEU A 10 -39.76 -5.12 49.15
C LEU A 10 -39.49 -4.22 47.93
N PHE A 11 -39.05 -2.98 48.14
CA PHE A 11 -38.70 -2.05 47.06
C PHE A 11 -37.43 -2.49 46.32
N CYS A 12 -36.43 -3.01 47.04
CA CYS A 12 -35.21 -3.57 46.45
C CYS A 12 -35.48 -4.83 45.62
N PHE A 13 -36.37 -5.73 46.06
CA PHE A 13 -36.77 -6.91 45.28
C PHE A 13 -37.70 -6.58 44.11
N GLY A 14 -38.55 -5.56 44.23
CA GLY A 14 -39.45 -5.13 43.15
C GLY A 14 -38.74 -4.47 41.96
N LEU A 15 -37.61 -3.81 42.20
CA LEU A 15 -36.80 -3.17 41.15
C LEU A 15 -35.88 -4.15 40.40
N THR A 16 -35.61 -5.34 40.96
CA THR A 16 -34.75 -6.35 40.30
C THR A 16 -35.47 -7.19 39.23
N PHE A 17 -36.80 -7.12 39.11
CA PHE A 17 -37.57 -7.87 38.10
C PHE A 17 -37.78 -7.14 36.76
N TYR A 18 -37.33 -5.89 36.62
CA TYR A 18 -37.50 -5.10 35.39
C TYR A 18 -36.34 -5.22 34.38
N ALA A 19 -35.34 -6.05 34.66
CA ALA A 19 -34.24 -6.28 33.73
C ALA A 19 -34.49 -7.58 32.94
N PHE A 20 -34.93 -7.45 31.68
CA PHE A 20 -34.74 -8.32 30.50
C PHE A 20 -35.98 -8.29 29.57
N PRO A 21 -36.15 -7.24 28.74
CA PRO A 21 -37.28 -7.12 27.83
C PRO A 21 -37.08 -7.86 26.50
N GLN A 22 -36.27 -8.92 26.43
CA GLN A 22 -36.18 -9.72 25.21
C GLN A 22 -37.20 -10.86 25.28
N SER A 23 -38.22 -10.81 24.42
CA SER A 23 -39.21 -11.90 24.36
C SER A 23 -38.53 -13.21 23.93
N LYS A 24 -39.05 -14.35 24.39
CA LYS A 24 -38.51 -15.68 24.00
C LYS A 24 -38.46 -15.89 22.48
N LYS A 25 -39.29 -15.18 21.70
CA LYS A 25 -39.29 -15.24 20.23
C LYS A 25 -38.14 -14.44 19.61
N GLU A 26 -37.93 -13.21 20.10
CA GLU A 26 -36.80 -12.36 19.71
C GLU A 26 -35.47 -13.06 20.01
N LEU A 27 -35.35 -13.67 21.18
CA LEU A 27 -34.14 -14.38 21.58
C LEU A 27 -33.84 -15.58 20.65
N LYS A 28 -34.86 -16.36 20.26
CA LYS A 28 -34.70 -17.47 19.32
C LYS A 28 -34.30 -16.99 17.93
N TYR A 29 -34.86 -15.88 17.47
CA TYR A 29 -34.52 -15.28 16.18
C TYR A 29 -33.07 -14.80 16.16
N ASP A 30 -32.62 -14.13 17.23
CA ASP A 30 -31.24 -13.67 17.34
C ASP A 30 -30.25 -14.82 17.42
N ILE A 31 -30.56 -15.89 18.16
CA ILE A 31 -29.74 -17.11 18.20
C ILE A 31 -29.59 -17.69 16.79
N TYR A 32 -30.70 -17.87 16.06
CA TYR A 32 -30.67 -18.36 14.68
C TYR A 32 -29.82 -17.47 13.75
N LYS A 33 -29.96 -16.15 13.87
CA LYS A 33 -29.21 -15.18 13.08
C LYS A 33 -27.71 -15.20 13.42
N LEU A 34 -27.38 -15.33 14.70
CA LEU A 34 -26.01 -15.46 15.19
C LEU A 34 -25.37 -16.75 14.69
N GLU A 35 -26.06 -17.89 14.80
CA GLU A 35 -25.58 -19.18 14.30
C GLU A 35 -25.27 -19.12 12.80
N LYS A 36 -26.15 -18.48 12.01
CA LYS A 36 -25.92 -18.28 10.57
C LYS A 36 -24.69 -17.41 10.28
N LYS A 37 -24.47 -16.37 11.07
CA LYS A 37 -23.27 -15.51 10.93
C LYS A 37 -22.01 -16.25 11.34
N VAL A 38 -22.06 -17.05 12.40
CA VAL A 38 -20.94 -17.86 12.88
C VAL A 38 -20.57 -18.92 11.84
N SER A 39 -21.55 -19.60 11.24
CA SER A 39 -21.28 -20.60 10.20
C SER A 39 -20.69 -19.98 8.93
N ALA A 40 -21.21 -18.83 8.48
CA ALA A 40 -20.64 -18.09 7.36
C ALA A 40 -19.21 -17.60 7.64
N SER A 41 -18.97 -17.04 8.82
CA SER A 41 -17.63 -16.58 9.20
C SER A 41 -16.65 -17.75 9.33
N SER A 42 -17.12 -18.91 9.80
CA SER A 42 -16.31 -20.13 9.90
C SER A 42 -15.95 -20.68 8.52
N SER A 43 -16.85 -20.64 7.53
CA SER A 43 -16.53 -21.02 6.16
C SER A 43 -15.51 -20.07 5.51
N ASP A 44 -15.66 -18.76 5.74
CA ASP A 44 -14.73 -17.76 5.21
C ASP A 44 -13.33 -17.94 5.81
N LEU A 45 -13.23 -18.20 7.12
CA LEU A 45 -11.97 -18.51 7.79
C LEU A 45 -11.30 -19.76 7.20
N LYS A 46 -12.08 -20.79 6.86
CA LYS A 46 -11.55 -21.99 6.22
C LYS A 46 -11.00 -21.68 4.83
N SER A 47 -11.76 -20.96 4.01
CA SER A 47 -11.33 -20.56 2.66
C SER A 47 -10.06 -19.69 2.69
N LEU A 48 -10.00 -18.71 3.59
CA LEU A 48 -8.82 -17.85 3.78
C LEU A 48 -7.60 -18.64 4.25
N LYS A 49 -7.81 -19.66 5.08
CA LYS A 49 -6.71 -20.54 5.54
C LYS A 49 -6.17 -21.36 4.37
N ASP A 50 -7.04 -21.96 3.57
CA ASP A 50 -6.67 -22.76 2.41
C ASP A 50 -5.92 -21.90 1.36
N GLU A 51 -6.36 -20.66 1.13
CA GLU A 51 -5.67 -19.71 0.25
C GLU A 51 -4.28 -19.33 0.78
N ASN A 52 -4.16 -19.08 2.08
CA ASN A 52 -2.85 -18.81 2.69
C ASN A 52 -1.90 -20.00 2.58
N GLU A 53 -2.37 -21.24 2.73
CA GLU A 53 -1.55 -22.43 2.50
C GLU A 53 -1.08 -22.51 1.05
N LYS A 54 -1.99 -22.32 0.09
CA LYS A 54 -1.64 -22.28 -1.34
C LYS A 54 -0.58 -21.22 -1.65
N LEU A 55 -0.75 -19.99 -1.14
CA LEU A 55 0.20 -18.90 -1.33
C LEU A 55 1.56 -19.19 -0.67
N LYS A 56 1.59 -19.90 0.46
CA LYS A 56 2.85 -20.33 1.08
C LYS A 56 3.61 -21.30 0.17
N TYR A 57 2.92 -22.29 -0.39
CA TYR A 57 3.53 -23.23 -1.33
C TYR A 57 4.05 -22.54 -2.60
N GLU A 58 3.28 -21.61 -3.15
CA GLU A 58 3.71 -20.83 -4.33
C GLU A 58 4.95 -19.99 -4.04
N ASN A 59 4.99 -19.29 -2.90
CA ASN A 59 6.17 -18.52 -2.48
C ASN A 59 7.40 -19.39 -2.28
N GLU A 60 7.24 -20.58 -1.69
CA GLU A 60 8.33 -21.53 -1.53
C GLU A 60 8.86 -22.03 -2.87
N SER A 61 7.96 -22.37 -3.80
CA SER A 61 8.32 -22.78 -5.16
C SER A 61 9.12 -21.69 -5.90
N LEU A 62 8.65 -20.45 -5.85
CA LEU A 62 9.33 -19.30 -6.46
C LEU A 62 10.69 -19.01 -5.81
N ARG A 63 10.82 -19.18 -4.49
CA ARG A 63 12.11 -19.05 -3.80
C ARG A 63 13.11 -20.10 -4.29
N ASN A 64 12.67 -21.34 -4.43
CA ASN A 64 13.51 -22.42 -4.94
C ASN A 64 13.92 -22.18 -6.40
N GLU A 65 13.01 -21.67 -7.24
CA GLU A 65 13.33 -21.30 -8.62
C GLU A 65 14.34 -20.15 -8.69
N ASN A 66 14.16 -19.11 -7.86
CA ASN A 66 15.12 -18.00 -7.78
C ASN A 66 16.51 -18.47 -7.33
N GLU A 67 16.60 -19.37 -6.34
CA GLU A 67 17.88 -19.97 -5.94
C GLU A 67 18.51 -20.77 -7.08
N ARG A 68 17.73 -21.56 -7.82
CA ARG A 68 18.22 -22.29 -9.00
C ARG A 68 18.76 -21.34 -10.07
N LEU A 69 18.03 -20.27 -10.39
CA LEU A 69 18.46 -19.26 -11.36
C LEU A 69 19.73 -18.55 -10.89
N LYS A 70 19.82 -18.20 -9.60
CA LYS A 70 21.01 -17.60 -8.99
C LYS A 70 22.23 -18.50 -9.11
N LEU A 71 22.07 -19.81 -8.86
CA LEU A 71 23.13 -20.80 -9.07
C LEU A 71 23.52 -20.92 -10.54
N ALA A 72 22.56 -20.96 -11.46
CA ALA A 72 22.83 -21.02 -12.90
C ALA A 72 23.61 -19.79 -13.41
N ILE A 73 23.26 -18.59 -12.92
CA ILE A 73 24.01 -17.36 -13.23
C ILE A 73 25.43 -17.42 -12.66
N SER A 74 25.61 -17.96 -11.45
CA SER A 74 26.93 -18.11 -10.84
C SER A 74 27.85 -19.06 -11.60
N LEU A 75 27.30 -20.10 -12.25
CA LEU A 75 28.06 -21.09 -13.02
C LEU A 75 28.37 -20.64 -14.46
N ASN A 76 27.59 -19.71 -15.00
CA ASN A 76 27.80 -19.11 -16.31
C ASN A 76 28.61 -17.80 -16.26
N LYS A 77 29.34 -17.53 -15.17
CA LYS A 77 30.32 -16.44 -15.14
C LYS A 77 31.39 -16.76 -16.20
N PRO A 78 31.56 -15.94 -17.27
CA PRO A 78 32.65 -16.16 -18.19
C PRO A 78 33.97 -16.03 -17.43
N SER A 79 34.70 -17.15 -17.34
CA SER A 79 36.12 -17.17 -17.03
C SER A 79 36.87 -16.47 -18.16
N ASP A 80 36.97 -15.15 -18.06
CA ASP A 80 38.08 -14.30 -18.51
C ASP A 80 37.62 -12.85 -18.51
N VAL A 81 37.58 -12.24 -17.33
CA VAL A 81 37.71 -10.78 -17.20
C VAL A 81 38.65 -10.53 -16.03
N PRO A 82 39.85 -9.96 -16.25
CA PRO A 82 40.81 -9.69 -15.18
C PRO A 82 40.21 -8.76 -14.14
N GLN A 83 40.43 -9.14 -12.88
CA GLN A 83 40.18 -8.36 -11.67
C GLN A 83 40.81 -6.95 -11.79
N PRO A 84 40.07 -5.84 -11.61
CA PRO A 84 40.70 -4.53 -11.50
C PRO A 84 41.27 -4.41 -10.09
N THR A 85 42.57 -4.69 -9.99
CA THR A 85 43.40 -4.15 -8.93
C THR A 85 43.35 -2.64 -8.97
N SER A 86 43.33 -2.07 -7.78
CA SER A 86 43.45 -0.65 -7.45
C SER A 86 44.40 0.13 -8.36
N SER A 87 43.99 1.39 -8.59
CA SER A 87 44.75 2.52 -9.12
C SER A 87 45.16 2.44 -10.60
N GLU A 88 44.37 3.08 -11.46
CA GLU A 88 44.94 4.02 -12.43
C GLU A 88 43.89 5.05 -12.90
N LYS A 89 44.31 6.31 -12.83
CA LYS A 89 43.58 7.51 -13.22
C LYS A 89 43.26 7.45 -14.72
N SER A 90 41.98 7.29 -15.08
CA SER A 90 41.52 7.68 -16.41
C SER A 90 41.04 9.14 -16.39
N ASN A 91 41.63 9.91 -17.30
CA ASN A 91 41.34 11.31 -17.51
C ASN A 91 39.85 11.56 -17.77
N SER A 92 39.24 12.31 -16.85
CA SER A 92 38.44 13.49 -17.13
C SER A 92 37.53 13.44 -18.37
N THR A 93 36.44 12.68 -18.29
CA THR A 93 35.15 13.24 -18.66
C THR A 93 34.36 13.35 -17.37
N ASN A 94 34.24 14.57 -16.83
CA ASN A 94 33.41 14.85 -15.68
C ASN A 94 31.99 14.39 -16.01
N ASN A 95 31.62 13.19 -15.57
CA ASN A 95 30.25 12.69 -15.62
C ASN A 95 29.46 13.53 -14.61
N GLN A 96 29.16 14.76 -14.98
CA GLN A 96 28.39 15.69 -14.19
C GLN A 96 26.91 15.27 -14.27
N CYS A 97 26.21 15.40 -13.15
CA CYS A 97 24.81 15.02 -13.05
C CYS A 97 23.97 15.77 -14.10
N LYS A 98 23.20 15.01 -14.88
CA LYS A 98 22.35 15.56 -15.96
C LYS A 98 21.09 16.29 -15.47
N ALA A 99 20.85 16.39 -14.16
CA ALA A 99 19.68 17.07 -13.63
C ALA A 99 19.78 18.59 -13.80
N ILE A 100 18.66 19.22 -14.17
CA ILE A 100 18.51 20.66 -14.26
C ILE A 100 17.88 21.18 -12.97
N THR A 101 18.52 22.15 -12.32
CA THR A 101 18.02 22.78 -11.09
C THR A 101 16.83 23.71 -11.38
N ALA A 102 16.10 24.13 -10.34
CA ALA A 102 15.00 25.09 -10.48
C ALA A 102 15.44 26.44 -11.10
N LYS A 103 16.74 26.76 -11.04
CA LYS A 103 17.34 27.94 -11.67
C LYS A 103 17.69 27.73 -13.15
N GLY A 104 17.42 26.55 -13.72
CA GLY A 104 17.68 26.22 -15.12
C GLY A 104 19.11 25.79 -15.44
N THR A 105 20.00 25.73 -14.44
CA THR A 105 21.39 25.31 -14.63
C THR A 105 21.60 23.84 -14.28
N GLN A 106 22.52 23.17 -14.97
CA GLN A 106 22.90 21.78 -14.71
C GLN A 106 23.49 21.62 -13.30
N CYS A 107 23.12 20.55 -12.60
CA CYS A 107 23.64 20.23 -11.28
C CYS A 107 25.16 20.16 -11.31
N SER A 108 25.84 20.88 -10.41
CA SER A 108 27.31 20.93 -10.35
C SER A 108 27.96 19.66 -9.78
N ARG A 109 27.16 18.72 -9.26
CA ARG A 109 27.67 17.47 -8.67
C ARG A 109 27.96 16.43 -9.73
N ASN A 110 28.93 15.56 -9.47
CA ASN A 110 29.17 14.39 -10.30
C ASN A 110 28.06 13.35 -10.14
N ALA A 111 27.78 12.65 -11.23
CA ALA A 111 26.91 11.49 -11.28
C ALA A 111 27.59 10.31 -10.58
N GLU A 112 26.76 9.42 -10.02
CA GLU A 112 27.26 8.20 -9.40
C GLU A 112 27.75 7.20 -10.44
N ALA A 113 28.67 6.31 -10.05
CA ALA A 113 29.14 5.26 -10.92
C ALA A 113 27.96 4.40 -11.42
N GLY A 114 27.83 4.30 -12.76
CA GLY A 114 26.72 3.59 -13.40
C GLY A 114 25.39 4.36 -13.47
N SER A 115 25.38 5.66 -13.13
CA SER A 115 24.21 6.52 -13.23
C SER A 115 24.53 7.83 -13.97
N ASP A 116 23.51 8.41 -14.58
CA ASP A 116 23.54 9.77 -15.14
C ASP A 116 23.29 10.87 -14.08
N TYR A 117 22.93 10.48 -12.86
CA TYR A 117 22.48 11.39 -11.81
C TYR A 117 23.28 11.23 -10.52
N CYS A 118 23.39 12.32 -9.77
CA CYS A 118 24.02 12.31 -8.46
C CYS A 118 23.05 11.79 -7.38
N TRP A 119 23.57 11.61 -6.17
CA TRP A 119 22.79 11.13 -5.04
C TRP A 119 21.55 11.96 -4.69
N GLN A 120 21.54 13.26 -5.01
CA GLN A 120 20.36 14.12 -4.81
C GLN A 120 19.31 13.97 -5.90
N HIS A 121 19.68 13.42 -7.06
CA HIS A 121 18.84 13.37 -8.25
C HIS A 121 18.60 11.94 -8.75
N LYS A 122 18.85 10.91 -7.93
CA LYS A 122 18.65 9.49 -8.30
C LYS A 122 17.24 9.19 -8.83
N SER A 123 16.22 9.86 -8.29
CA SER A 123 14.82 9.70 -8.72
C SER A 123 14.49 10.33 -10.07
N SER A 124 15.40 11.08 -10.68
CA SER A 124 15.20 11.69 -12.00
C SER A 124 15.26 10.66 -13.14
N GLN A 125 15.73 9.44 -12.87
CA GLN A 125 15.74 8.33 -13.84
C GLN A 125 14.33 7.86 -14.24
N GLU A 126 13.30 8.08 -13.42
CA GLU A 126 11.95 7.52 -13.68
C GLU A 126 11.10 8.33 -14.67
N THR A 127 11.57 9.46 -15.20
CA THR A 127 10.70 10.34 -16.01
C THR A 127 11.06 10.43 -17.49
N LYS A 128 11.89 9.52 -18.02
CA LYS A 128 12.18 9.51 -19.47
C LYS A 128 12.21 8.16 -20.17
N SER A 129 11.54 7.17 -19.60
CA SER A 129 11.10 6.01 -20.38
C SER A 129 9.92 5.37 -19.65
N THR A 130 8.86 5.11 -20.42
CA THR A 130 7.62 4.42 -20.07
C THR A 130 6.69 5.07 -19.04
N VAL A 131 5.56 5.55 -19.57
CA VAL A 131 4.30 5.83 -18.89
C VAL A 131 4.01 4.74 -17.84
N LYS A 132 4.17 5.05 -16.56
CA LYS A 132 3.59 4.25 -15.49
C LYS A 132 2.91 5.16 -14.49
N SER A 133 1.59 5.01 -14.47
CA SER A 133 0.63 5.64 -13.58
C SER A 133 1.05 5.48 -12.12
N SER A 134 1.59 6.54 -11.52
CA SER A 134 1.59 6.68 -10.09
C SER A 134 0.20 7.15 -9.67
N SER A 135 -0.64 6.18 -9.33
CA SER A 135 -1.86 6.40 -8.57
C SER A 135 -1.48 6.87 -7.16
N SER A 136 -1.11 8.14 -7.03
CA SER A 136 -1.15 8.83 -5.74
C SER A 136 -2.61 9.19 -5.48
N SER A 137 -3.30 8.26 -4.84
CA SER A 137 -4.67 8.39 -4.32
C SER A 137 -4.74 9.55 -3.33
N GLY A 138 -4.95 10.75 -3.85
CA GLY A 138 -5.24 11.97 -3.10
C GLY A 138 -6.59 12.52 -3.53
N SER A 139 -7.65 11.72 -3.38
CA SER A 139 -9.01 12.09 -3.78
C SER A 139 -9.71 12.93 -2.72
N ASN A 140 -9.44 14.24 -2.72
CA ASN A 140 -10.28 15.24 -2.05
C ASN A 140 -11.13 15.98 -3.10
N SER A 141 -12.24 15.38 -3.54
CA SER A 141 -13.48 16.06 -3.99
C SER A 141 -14.37 15.10 -4.77
N GLY A 142 -15.31 14.44 -4.08
CA GLY A 142 -16.69 14.11 -4.50
C GLY A 142 -16.98 13.39 -5.83
N SER A 143 -16.01 13.13 -6.70
CA SER A 143 -16.18 12.53 -8.00
C SER A 143 -14.87 11.84 -8.34
N GLY A 144 -14.83 10.51 -8.34
CA GLY A 144 -13.62 9.69 -8.51
C GLY A 144 -12.91 9.81 -9.87
N ARG A 145 -12.60 11.03 -10.30
CA ARG A 145 -11.83 11.34 -11.51
C ARG A 145 -10.36 11.45 -11.14
N THR A 146 -9.49 10.87 -11.96
CA THR A 146 -8.05 11.03 -11.84
C THR A 146 -7.66 12.49 -12.09
N ILE A 147 -6.97 13.09 -11.11
CA ILE A 147 -6.51 14.48 -11.19
C ILE A 147 -5.05 14.48 -11.64
N HIS A 148 -4.75 15.32 -12.63
CA HIS A 148 -3.42 15.54 -13.17
C HIS A 148 -2.96 16.97 -12.85
N THR A 149 -1.63 17.18 -12.84
CA THR A 149 -1.01 18.51 -12.67
C THR A 149 -0.50 19.02 -14.01
N GLY A 150 -0.91 20.22 -14.41
CA GLY A 150 -0.47 20.87 -15.65
C GLY A 150 0.89 21.55 -15.50
N SER A 151 1.53 21.88 -16.64
CA SER A 151 2.85 22.53 -16.69
C SER A 151 2.91 23.88 -15.95
N ARG A 152 1.77 24.57 -15.83
CA ARG A 152 1.62 25.83 -15.10
C ARG A 152 1.15 25.65 -13.65
N GLY A 153 1.22 24.43 -13.11
CA GLY A 153 0.85 24.11 -11.71
C GLY A 153 -0.66 24.07 -11.42
N GLY A 154 -1.52 24.28 -12.42
CA GLY A 154 -2.97 24.09 -12.31
C GLY A 154 -3.36 22.62 -12.33
N GLN A 155 -4.35 22.22 -11.52
CA GLN A 155 -4.90 20.85 -11.53
C GLN A 155 -5.98 20.71 -12.60
N TYR A 156 -6.07 19.55 -13.26
CA TYR A 156 -7.08 19.27 -14.27
C TYR A 156 -7.48 17.79 -14.30
N TYR A 157 -8.61 17.48 -14.93
CA TYR A 157 -9.03 16.11 -15.27
C TYR A 157 -9.32 15.99 -16.76
N ILE A 158 -9.35 14.76 -17.30
CA ILE A 158 -9.79 14.48 -18.67
C ILE A 158 -11.29 14.20 -18.66
N ASN A 159 -12.08 15.00 -19.37
CA ASN A 159 -13.52 14.82 -19.46
C ASN A 159 -13.89 13.67 -20.44
N LYS A 160 -15.18 13.31 -20.51
CA LYS A 160 -15.67 12.24 -21.40
C LYS A 160 -15.39 12.46 -22.89
N ASN A 161 -15.12 13.69 -23.30
CA ASN A 161 -14.79 14.06 -24.67
C ASN A 161 -13.27 14.05 -24.92
N GLY A 162 -12.45 13.61 -23.96
CA GLY A 162 -10.99 13.58 -24.07
C GLY A 162 -10.30 14.93 -23.81
N ASN A 163 -11.04 15.97 -23.45
CA ASN A 163 -10.49 17.32 -23.26
C ASN A 163 -10.07 17.59 -21.81
N LYS A 164 -9.05 18.44 -21.62
CA LYS A 164 -8.58 18.88 -20.29
C LYS A 164 -9.54 19.89 -19.70
N THR A 165 -10.07 19.61 -18.51
CA THR A 165 -10.87 20.55 -17.72
C THR A 165 -10.12 20.92 -16.44
N TYR A 166 -9.78 22.20 -16.28
CA TYR A 166 -9.04 22.71 -15.13
C TYR A 166 -9.94 22.86 -13.89
N ILE A 167 -9.39 22.51 -12.73
CA ILE A 167 -10.04 22.62 -11.42
C ILE A 167 -9.65 23.97 -10.83
N LYS A 168 -10.66 24.77 -10.50
CA LYS A 168 -10.47 26.03 -9.80
C LYS A 168 -10.03 25.76 -8.37
N ARG A 169 -8.91 26.34 -7.95
CA ARG A 169 -8.53 26.37 -6.52
C ARG A 169 -9.53 27.25 -5.78
N LYS A 170 -10.06 26.74 -4.66
CA LYS A 170 -10.81 27.57 -3.70
C LYS A 170 -9.86 28.50 -2.96
#